data_AF-A0A239P563-F1
#
_entry.id   AF-A0A239P563-F1
#
_cell.length_a   1.000
_cell.length_b   1.000
_cell.length_c   1.000
_cell.angle_alpha   90.00
_cell.angle_beta   90.00
_cell.angle_gamma   90.00
#
_symmetry.space_group_name_H-M   'P 1'
#
loop_
_entity.id
_entity.type
_entity.pdbx_description
1 polymer ?
#
loop_
_entity_poly.entity_id
_entity_poly.type
_entity_poly.pdbx_seq_one_letter_code
_entity_poly.pdbx_strand_id
1 'polypeptide(L)' 'MADNTRCLRCRFQMSLDRHCKYDDGVEVRVYLCKICTYIHVETAKLDDAHNWHGVHYVI' A
#
# COMPACT_ATOMS: atom_id res chain seq x y z
N MET A 1 2.30 -0.30 14.28
CA MET A 1 3.42 0.13 13.43
C MET A 1 2.89 1.29 12.60
N ALA A 2 3.49 2.49 12.68
CA ALA A 2 2.99 3.65 11.94
C ALA A 2 3.36 3.48 10.45
N ASP A 3 2.36 3.51 9.55
CA ASP A 3 2.55 3.45 8.10
C ASP A 3 3.25 4.73 7.59
N ASN A 4 4.59 4.74 7.61
CA ASN A 4 5.45 5.82 7.12
C ASN A 4 5.57 5.84 5.58
N THR A 5 4.49 5.50 4.85
CA THR A 5 4.49 5.46 3.39
C THR A 5 4.56 6.88 2.83
N ARG A 6 5.70 7.24 2.22
CA ARG A 6 5.90 8.53 1.56
C ARG A 6 5.64 8.43 0.07
N CYS A 7 5.03 9.46 -0.51
CA CYS A 7 4.75 9.52 -1.93
C CYS A 7 6.05 9.52 -2.74
N LEU A 8 6.16 8.62 -3.71
CA LEU A 8 7.34 8.53 -4.57
C LEU A 8 7.53 9.76 -5.47
N ARG A 9 6.46 10.50 -5.76
CA ARG A 9 6.50 11.72 -6.58
C ARG A 9 6.88 12.95 -5.78
N CYS A 10 6.10 13.31 -4.76
CA CYS A 10 6.27 14.58 -4.04
C CYS A 10 6.90 14.43 -2.64
N ARG A 11 7.26 13.21 -2.23
CA ARG A 11 7.86 12.87 -0.91
C ARG A 11 7.01 13.21 0.33
N PHE A 12 5.82 13.77 0.14
CA PHE A 12 4.86 13.98 1.24
C PHE A 12 4.35 12.66 1.81
N GLN A 13 3.99 12.70 3.09
CA GLN A 13 3.35 11.57 3.78
C GLN A 13 2.04 11.20 3.07
N MET A 14 1.89 9.93 2.72
CA MET A 14 0.63 9.40 2.18
C MET A 14 -0.29 8.99 3.32
N SER A 15 -1.59 8.99 3.03
CA SER A 15 -2.60 8.43 3.92
C SER A 15 -3.08 7.11 3.35
N LEU A 16 -3.29 6.12 4.23
CA LEU A 16 -4.00 4.90 3.87
C LEU A 16 -5.45 5.27 3.52
N ASP A 17 -5.85 4.98 2.29
CA ASP A 17 -7.18 5.25 1.76
C ASP A 17 -8.08 4.01 1.89
N ARG A 18 -7.54 2.83 1.54
CA ARG A 18 -8.29 1.57 1.60
C ARG A 18 -7.41 0.45 2.14
N HIS A 19 -8.02 -0.42 2.95
CA HIS A 19 -7.40 -1.64 3.44
C HIS A 19 -8.41 -2.79 3.30
N CYS A 20 -8.09 -3.78 2.47
CA CYS A 20 -8.91 -4.96 2.25
C CYS A 20 -8.13 -6.20 2.68
N LYS A 21 -8.79 -7.10 3.42
CA LYS A 21 -8.27 -8.43 3.72
C LYS A 21 -9.21 -9.44 3.07
N TYR A 22 -8.66 -10.42 2.38
CA TYR A 22 -9.38 -11.48 1.70
C TYR A 22 -9.20 -12.80 2.44
N ASP A 23 -10.19 -13.69 2.37
CA ASP A 23 -10.18 -14.98 3.08
C ASP A 23 -9.01 -15.91 2.68
N ASP A 24 -8.41 -15.71 1.51
CA ASP A 24 -7.21 -16.43 1.03
C ASP A 24 -5.90 -15.94 1.67
N GLY A 25 -5.96 -15.13 2.74
CA GLY A 25 -4.79 -14.57 3.40
C GLY A 25 -4.09 -13.46 2.59
N VAL A 26 -4.78 -12.87 1.61
CA VAL A 26 -4.30 -11.72 0.84
C VAL A 26 -4.72 -10.43 1.56
N GLU A 27 -3.77 -9.55 1.81
CA GLU A 27 -3.99 -8.19 2.33
C GLU A 27 -3.60 -7.16 1.25
N VAL A 28 -4.49 -6.20 1.00
CA VAL A 28 -4.29 -5.11 0.05
C VAL A 28 -4.43 -3.78 0.78
N ARG A 29 -3.41 -2.93 0.69
CA ARG A 29 -3.40 -1.56 1.21
C ARG A 29 -3.23 -0.57 0.07
N VAL A 30 -4.13 0.39 -0.02
CA VAL A 30 -4.10 1.47 -1.01
C VAL A 30 -3.82 2.77 -0.27
N TYR A 31 -2.78 3.48 -0.69
CA TYR A 31 -2.39 4.77 -0.17
C TYR A 31 -2.61 5.82 -1.25
N LEU A 32 -3.16 6.96 -0.85
CA LEU A 32 -3.38 8.10 -1.73
C LEU A 32 -2.55 9.29 -1.26
N CYS A 33 -1.84 9.91 -2.19
CA CYS A 33 -1.21 11.19 -1.95
C CYS A 33 -2.20 12.33 -2.19
N LYS A 34 -2.60 13.03 -1.13
CA LYS A 34 -3.53 14.18 -1.23
C LYS A 34 -2.95 15.40 -1.96
N ILE A 35 -1.65 15.43 -2.23
CA ILE A 35 -0.96 16.56 -2.88
C ILE A 35 -0.89 16.38 -4.39
N CYS A 36 -0.49 15.19 -4.85
CA CYS A 36 -0.23 14.94 -6.28
C CYS A 36 -1.08 13.80 -6.86
N THR A 37 -2.11 13.38 -6.12
CA THR A 37 -3.08 12.31 -6.46
C THR A 37 -2.46 10.96 -6.82
N TYR A 38 -1.17 10.76 -6.51
CA TYR A 38 -0.47 9.51 -6.74
C TYR A 38 -1.05 8.39 -5.87
N ILE A 39 -1.32 7.24 -6.48
CA ILE A 39 -1.84 6.05 -5.83
C ILE A 39 -0.71 5.04 -5.68
N HIS A 40 -0.55 4.50 -4.46
CA HIS A 40 0.41 3.44 -4.16
C HIS A 40 -0.37 2.25 -3.61
N VAL A 41 -0.17 1.07 -4.21
CA VAL A 41 -0.88 -0.15 -3.80
C VAL A 41 0.13 -1.18 -3.32
N GLU A 42 -0.05 -1.64 -2.09
CA GLU A 42 0.72 -2.73 -1.49
C GLU A 42 -0.17 -3.95 -1.40
N THR A 43 0.31 -5.07 -1.91
CA THR A 43 -0.35 -6.36 -1.79
C THR A 43 0.59 -7.32 -1.05
N ALA A 44 0.10 -7.93 0.02
CA ALA A 44 0.79 -9.00 0.74
C ALA A 44 -0.05 -10.26 0.66
N LYS A 45 0.58 -11.40 0.40
CA LYS A 45 -0.04 -12.71 0.56
C LYS A 45 0.64 -13.39 1.74
N LEU A 46 -0.13 -13.82 2.73
CA LEU A 46 0.35 -14.58 3.88
C LEU A 46 0.63 -16.04 3.46
N ASP A 47 1.55 -16.26 2.53
CA ASP A 47 2.10 -17.61 2.25
C ASP A 47 3.31 -17.84 3.17
N ASP A 48 3.09 -18.37 4.38
CA ASP A 48 4.05 -18.94 5.37
C ASP A 48 5.39 -18.21 5.67
N ALA A 49 5.66 -17.07 5.05
CA ALA A 49 6.79 -16.21 5.27
C ALA A 49 6.29 -14.79 5.02
N HIS A 50 6.48 -13.90 5.99
CA HIS A 50 6.06 -12.49 6.02
C HIS A 50 6.72 -11.62 4.91
N ASN A 51 6.68 -12.05 3.65
CA ASN A 51 7.25 -11.36 2.50
C ASN A 51 6.15 -10.60 1.76
N TRP A 52 6.25 -9.28 1.80
CA TRP A 52 5.43 -8.35 1.01
C TRP A 52 5.82 -8.46 -0.47
N HIS A 53 5.35 -9.51 -1.15
CA HIS A 53 5.58 -9.75 -2.57
C HIS A 53 4.46 -9.11 -3.41
N GLY A 54 4.60 -7.81 -3.69
CA GLY A 54 3.78 -7.13 -4.68
C GLY A 54 3.56 -5.67 -4.34
N VAL A 55 4.48 -4.80 -4.77
CA VAL A 55 4.21 -3.36 -4.81
C VAL A 55 3.79 -3.05 -6.23
N HIS A 56 2.52 -2.70 -6.42
CA HIS A 56 1.98 -2.30 -7.71
C HIS A 56 1.79 -0.78 -7.73
N TYR A 57 2.47 -0.10 -8.64
CA TYR A 57 2.35 1.33 -8.84
C TYR A 57 1.29 1.60 -9.91
N VAL A 58 0.17 2.23 -9.54
CA VAL A 58 -0.87 2.64 -10.49
C VAL A 58 -0.89 4.17 -10.49
N ILE A 59 -0.69 4.78 -11.68
CA ILE A 59 -0.69 6.24 -11.88
C ILE A 59 -2.09 6.71 -12.22
#